data_AF-A0A4V1ZUI6-F1
#
_entry.id   AF-A0A4V1ZUI6-F1
#
_cell.length_a   1.000
_cell.length_b   1.000
_cell.length_c   1.000
_cell.angle_alpha   90.00
_cell.angle_beta   90.00
_cell.angle_gamma   90.00
#
_symmetry.space_group_name_H-M   'P 1'
#
loop_
_entity.id
_entity.type
_entity.pdbx_description
1 polymer ?
#
loop_
_entity_poly.entity_id
_entity_poly.type
_entity_poly.pdbx_seq_one_letter_code
_entity_poly.pdbx_strand_id
1 'polypeptide(L)'
;MNKKLQFPGLLYVLSFFFNNTMAQKNYNLEFNKAVYKSQHLTLEGKTIEVRAYENIVYVQHPVDTSYQVMNIYIPEDYFHNKSINGYTATSAPVFFPNRVGGYMPAKPATALNTSAGNGTGIISQNSASAVVVAIFKGYIVASAGARGRTNKNQVGLYTGKSPAAIVDLKAAIRYLK
;
A
#
# COMPACT_ATOMS: atom_id res chain seq x y z
N MET A 1 25.68 -17.98 67.37
CA MET A 1 24.86 -18.70 66.37
C MET A 1 23.40 -18.54 66.77
N ASN A 2 22.66 -17.60 66.16
CA ASN A 2 21.71 -17.83 65.05
C ASN A 2 20.68 -18.92 65.41
N LYS A 3 19.36 -18.68 65.54
CA LYS A 3 18.49 -17.77 64.78
C LYS A 3 17.29 -17.30 65.65
N LYS A 4 16.93 -16.01 65.49
CA LYS A 4 15.63 -15.47 65.90
C LYS A 4 14.56 -15.80 64.85
N LEU A 5 13.38 -16.13 65.38
CA LEU A 5 12.03 -16.00 64.84
C LEU A 5 11.86 -14.98 63.70
N GLN A 6 11.06 -15.34 62.68
CA GLN A 6 9.80 -14.66 62.30
C GLN A 6 9.22 -15.29 61.02
N PHE A 7 7.98 -15.79 61.09
CA PHE A 7 7.12 -16.02 59.93
C PHE A 7 6.40 -14.71 59.61
N PRO A 8 6.47 -14.23 58.36
CA PRO A 8 5.23 -13.82 57.69
C PRO A 8 5.26 -14.04 56.18
N GLY A 9 4.09 -14.07 55.55
CA GLY A 9 3.98 -13.74 54.13
C GLY A 9 3.07 -14.66 53.32
N LEU A 10 1.76 -14.44 53.46
CA LEU A 10 0.76 -14.85 52.48
C LEU A 10 1.08 -14.15 51.14
N LEU A 11 1.62 -14.91 50.17
CA LEU A 11 1.99 -14.38 48.86
C LEU A 11 0.74 -14.31 47.96
N TYR A 12 0.04 -13.19 47.97
CA TYR A 12 -0.97 -12.88 46.95
C TYR A 12 -0.24 -12.60 45.63
N VAL A 13 -0.23 -13.58 44.71
CA VAL A 13 0.22 -13.35 43.33
C VAL A 13 -0.91 -12.64 42.59
N LEU A 14 -0.90 -11.31 42.62
CA LEU A 14 -1.77 -10.49 41.79
C LEU A 14 -1.26 -10.54 40.35
N SER A 15 -1.79 -11.47 39.55
CA SER A 15 -1.52 -11.53 38.11
C SER A 15 -2.11 -10.30 37.42
N PHE A 16 -1.30 -9.26 37.24
CA PHE A 16 -1.64 -8.14 36.34
C PHE A 16 -1.65 -8.66 34.90
N PHE A 17 -2.83 -8.98 34.38
CA PHE A 17 -3.03 -9.08 32.94
C PHE A 17 -2.91 -7.67 32.35
N PHE A 18 -1.71 -7.31 31.89
CA PHE A 18 -1.55 -6.17 30.99
C PHE A 18 -2.20 -6.52 29.66
N ASN A 19 -3.47 -6.16 29.50
CA ASN A 19 -4.08 -6.03 28.18
C ASN A 19 -3.39 -4.83 27.49
N ASN A 20 -2.28 -5.09 26.80
CA ASN A 20 -1.73 -4.15 25.83
C ASN A 20 -2.66 -4.11 24.61
N THR A 21 -3.78 -3.40 24.73
CA THR A 21 -4.54 -2.99 23.56
C THR A 21 -3.71 -1.89 22.88
N MET A 22 -2.84 -2.27 21.94
CA MET A 22 -2.23 -1.29 21.05
C MET A 22 -3.37 -0.56 20.35
N ALA A 23 -3.57 0.73 20.66
CA ALA A 23 -4.58 1.53 19.99
C ALA A 23 -4.28 1.53 18.49
N GLN A 24 -5.13 0.87 17.71
CA GLN A 24 -4.97 0.82 16.27
C GLN A 24 -5.23 2.22 15.71
N LYS A 25 -4.23 2.80 15.05
CA LYS A 25 -4.37 4.10 14.40
C LYS A 25 -5.49 4.01 13.36
N ASN A 26 -6.51 4.86 13.50
CA ASN A 26 -7.57 5.00 12.52
C ASN A 26 -7.11 5.89 11.38
N TYR A 27 -7.27 5.40 10.14
CA TYR A 27 -6.95 6.16 8.94
C TYR A 27 -8.22 6.76 8.33
N ASN A 28 -8.18 8.04 7.96
CA ASN A 28 -9.23 8.65 7.15
C ASN A 28 -9.17 8.05 5.73
N LEU A 29 -10.34 7.71 5.18
CA LEU A 29 -10.47 7.13 3.84
C LEU A 29 -10.87 8.15 2.77
N GLU A 30 -11.04 9.42 3.14
CA GLU A 30 -11.25 10.48 2.17
C GLU A 30 -9.97 10.75 1.37
N PHE A 31 -10.08 10.68 0.05
CA PHE A 31 -8.96 10.97 -0.84
C PHE A 31 -8.59 12.45 -0.80
N ASN A 32 -7.39 12.75 -0.29
CA ASN A 32 -6.87 14.11 -0.24
C ASN A 32 -6.12 14.47 -1.54
N LYS A 33 -6.84 15.11 -2.46
CA LYS A 33 -6.30 15.59 -3.74
C LYS A 33 -5.20 16.66 -3.64
N ALA A 34 -5.01 17.28 -2.46
CA ALA A 34 -4.02 18.35 -2.29
C ALA A 34 -2.62 17.82 -1.95
N VAL A 35 -2.49 16.57 -1.51
CA VAL A 35 -1.22 15.98 -1.05
C VAL A 35 -0.67 15.04 -2.11
N TYR A 36 0.16 15.56 -3.01
CA TYR A 36 0.80 14.81 -4.10
C TYR A 36 2.24 15.25 -4.33
N LYS A 37 2.98 14.45 -5.10
CA LYS A 37 4.26 14.85 -5.69
C LYS A 37 4.11 14.94 -7.21
N SER A 38 4.57 16.02 -7.82
CA SER A 38 4.72 16.07 -9.28
C SER A 38 5.87 15.15 -9.70
N GLN A 39 5.63 14.29 -10.69
CA GLN A 39 6.64 13.44 -11.32
C GLN A 39 6.61 13.65 -12.83
N HIS A 40 7.79 13.65 -13.45
CA HIS A 40 7.93 13.68 -14.91
C HIS A 40 8.29 12.27 -15.38
N LEU A 41 7.46 11.71 -16.25
CA LEU A 41 7.68 10.39 -16.82
C LEU A 41 8.04 10.53 -18.29
N THR A 42 9.07 9.81 -18.73
CA THR A 42 9.50 9.81 -20.14
C THR A 42 9.32 8.44 -20.74
N LEU A 43 8.72 8.39 -21.93
CA LEU A 43 8.53 7.20 -22.74
C LEU A 43 8.79 7.55 -24.20
N GLU A 44 9.76 6.88 -24.83
CA GLU A 44 10.08 7.07 -26.26
C GLU A 44 10.32 8.55 -26.64
N GLY A 45 11.01 9.30 -25.78
CA GLY A 45 11.32 10.72 -26.01
C GLY A 45 10.17 11.70 -25.75
N LYS A 46 8.98 11.22 -25.40
CA LYS A 46 7.86 12.05 -24.94
C LYS A 46 7.87 12.13 -23.42
N THR A 47 7.50 13.28 -22.88
CA THR A 47 7.40 13.50 -21.43
C THR A 47 5.96 13.85 -21.05
N ILE A 48 5.49 13.27 -19.94
CA ILE A 48 4.21 13.58 -19.33
C ILE A 48 4.43 13.92 -17.85
N GLU A 49 3.76 14.96 -17.36
CA GLU A 49 3.71 15.27 -15.93
C GLU A 49 2.53 14.54 -15.29
N VAL A 50 2.76 13.98 -14.11
CA VAL A 50 1.73 13.29 -13.33
C VAL A 50 1.74 13.78 -11.87
N ARG A 51 0.54 13.83 -11.28
CA ARG A 51 0.39 13.87 -9.82
C ARG A 51 0.49 12.45 -9.27
N ALA A 52 1.51 12.21 -8.47
CA ALA A 52 1.74 10.96 -7.77
C ALA A 52 1.24 11.06 -6.33
N TYR A 53 0.23 10.24 -6.01
CA TYR A 53 -0.30 10.05 -4.66
C TYR A 53 0.15 8.67 -4.16
N GLU A 54 1.22 8.62 -3.39
CA GLU A 54 1.85 7.36 -2.98
C GLU A 54 1.62 7.05 -1.50
N ASN A 55 1.57 5.76 -1.17
CA ASN A 55 1.40 5.23 0.19
C ASN A 55 0.05 5.61 0.85
N ILE A 56 -1.02 5.71 0.07
CA ILE A 56 -2.38 5.94 0.58
C ILE A 56 -2.84 4.67 1.31
N VAL A 57 -3.18 4.77 2.60
CA VAL A 57 -3.78 3.66 3.34
C VAL A 57 -5.26 3.52 2.92
N TYR A 58 -5.63 2.39 2.34
CA TYR A 58 -6.96 2.18 1.75
C TYR A 58 -7.97 1.47 2.66
N VAL A 59 -7.62 1.22 3.94
CA VAL A 59 -8.50 0.66 4.97
C VAL A 59 -8.36 1.43 6.28
N GLN A 60 -9.47 1.60 7.01
CA GLN A 60 -9.46 2.38 8.25
C GLN A 60 -8.58 1.74 9.34
N HIS A 61 -8.56 0.41 9.35
CA HIS A 61 -7.89 -0.43 10.35
C HIS A 61 -6.91 -1.40 9.67
N PRO A 62 -5.75 -0.93 9.17
CA PRO A 62 -4.75 -1.79 8.56
C PRO A 62 -4.08 -2.66 9.63
N VAL A 63 -3.84 -3.92 9.28
CA VAL A 63 -3.01 -4.87 10.02
C VAL A 63 -1.53 -4.69 9.66
N ASP A 64 -1.22 -4.26 8.43
CA ASP A 64 0.15 -4.01 7.96
C ASP A 64 0.17 -2.91 6.90
N THR A 65 0.54 -1.69 7.30
CA THR A 65 0.61 -0.52 6.42
C THR A 65 1.74 -0.58 5.40
N SER A 66 2.63 -1.56 5.46
CA SER A 66 3.67 -1.77 4.44
C SER A 66 3.07 -2.29 3.13
N TYR A 67 1.92 -2.96 3.21
CA TYR A 67 1.26 -3.60 2.09
C TYR A 67 -0.19 -3.15 1.91
N GLN A 68 -0.86 -2.71 2.98
CA GLN A 68 -2.22 -2.17 2.91
C GLN A 68 -2.22 -0.68 2.52
N VAL A 69 -1.51 -0.39 1.43
CA VAL A 69 -1.36 0.94 0.83
C VAL A 69 -1.49 0.88 -0.69
N MET A 70 -1.87 2.00 -1.30
CA MET A 70 -2.04 2.15 -2.74
C MET A 70 -1.31 3.39 -3.24
N ASN A 71 -0.85 3.31 -4.49
CA ASN A 71 -0.34 4.44 -5.24
C ASN A 71 -1.33 4.79 -6.35
N ILE A 72 -1.60 6.08 -6.55
CA ILE A 72 -2.44 6.60 -7.62
C ILE A 72 -1.63 7.61 -8.43
N TYR A 73 -1.63 7.46 -9.75
CA TYR A 73 -0.97 8.35 -10.69
C TYR A 73 -2.01 8.91 -11.65
N ILE A 74 -2.11 10.24 -11.70
CA ILE A 74 -3.08 10.96 -12.52
C ILE A 74 -2.31 11.93 -13.41
N PRO A 75 -2.49 11.90 -14.75
CA PRO A 75 -1.92 12.91 -15.63
C PRO A 75 -2.28 14.34 -15.22
N GLU A 76 -1.30 15.26 -15.20
CA GLU A 76 -1.52 16.66 -14.83
C GLU A 76 -2.53 17.36 -15.75
N ASP A 77 -2.56 16.96 -17.02
CA ASP A 77 -3.49 17.45 -18.04
C ASP A 77 -4.96 17.33 -17.60
N TYR A 78 -5.32 16.31 -16.82
CA TYR A 78 -6.69 16.11 -16.33
C TYR A 78 -7.11 17.12 -15.26
N PHE A 79 -6.16 17.79 -14.60
CA PHE A 79 -6.46 18.89 -13.68
C PHE A 79 -6.66 20.23 -14.41
N HIS A 80 -6.34 20.28 -15.70
CA HIS A 80 -6.41 21.47 -16.56
C HIS A 80 -7.43 21.35 -17.69
N ASN A 81 -8.43 20.46 -17.54
CA ASN A 81 -9.48 20.19 -18.53
C ASN A 81 -8.95 19.78 -19.91
N LYS A 82 -7.74 19.23 -19.98
CA LYS A 82 -7.17 18.70 -21.22
C LYS A 82 -7.51 17.21 -21.38
N SER A 83 -7.27 16.71 -22.59
CA SER A 83 -7.49 15.30 -22.93
C SER A 83 -6.21 14.61 -23.38
N ILE A 84 -6.10 13.31 -23.08
CA ILE A 84 -5.02 12.45 -23.59
C ILE A 84 -5.67 11.30 -24.36
N ASN A 85 -5.37 11.17 -25.65
CA ASN A 85 -5.95 10.15 -26.54
C ASN A 85 -7.49 10.05 -26.47
N GLY A 86 -8.18 11.19 -26.35
CA GLY A 86 -9.64 11.27 -26.27
C GLY A 86 -10.24 11.08 -24.86
N TYR A 87 -9.42 10.76 -23.85
CA TYR A 87 -9.87 10.66 -22.47
C TYR A 87 -9.72 11.99 -21.73
N THR A 88 -10.64 12.27 -20.81
CA THR A 88 -10.62 13.44 -19.91
C THR A 88 -10.63 12.96 -18.45
N ALA A 89 -10.56 13.90 -17.50
CA ALA A 89 -10.70 13.59 -16.07
C ALA A 89 -11.96 12.79 -15.71
N THR A 90 -13.03 12.89 -16.50
CA THR A 90 -14.31 12.22 -16.24
C THR A 90 -14.51 10.91 -17.01
N SER A 91 -13.64 10.62 -18.00
CA SER A 91 -13.78 9.46 -18.89
C SER A 91 -12.56 8.55 -18.93
N ALA A 92 -11.44 8.96 -18.32
CA ALA A 92 -10.21 8.17 -18.29
C ALA A 92 -10.42 6.82 -17.58
N PRO A 93 -10.05 5.69 -18.22
CA PRO A 93 -10.04 4.40 -17.56
C PRO A 93 -9.06 4.38 -16.38
N VAL A 94 -9.44 3.68 -15.31
CA VAL A 94 -8.54 3.39 -14.20
C VAL A 94 -7.91 2.01 -14.41
N PHE A 95 -6.63 1.99 -14.74
CA PHE A 95 -5.84 0.76 -14.79
C PHE A 95 -5.43 0.36 -13.36
N PHE A 96 -5.83 -0.84 -12.92
CA PHE A 96 -5.62 -1.33 -11.56
C PHE A 96 -4.67 -2.54 -11.50
N PRO A 97 -3.34 -2.35 -11.66
CA PRO A 97 -2.39 -3.44 -11.58
C PRO A 97 -2.06 -3.82 -10.14
N ASN A 98 -1.81 -5.11 -9.91
CA ASN A 98 -1.22 -5.63 -8.68
C ASN A 98 0.07 -6.40 -8.98
N ARG A 99 0.98 -6.48 -7.99
CA ARG A 99 2.28 -7.13 -8.13
C ARG A 99 2.36 -8.48 -7.39
N VAL A 100 1.22 -9.10 -7.07
CA VAL A 100 1.19 -10.37 -6.33
C VAL A 100 1.68 -11.49 -7.24
N GLY A 101 2.68 -12.24 -6.77
CA GLY A 101 3.23 -13.41 -7.46
C GLY A 101 3.50 -14.54 -6.47
N GLY A 102 3.18 -15.78 -6.83
CA GLY A 102 3.37 -16.95 -5.94
C GLY A 102 2.68 -16.81 -4.57
N TYR A 103 1.58 -16.05 -4.52
CA TYR A 103 0.86 -15.66 -3.30
C TYR A 103 1.72 -14.93 -2.25
N MET A 104 2.84 -14.33 -2.65
CA MET A 104 3.69 -13.50 -1.79
C MET A 104 3.08 -12.10 -1.61
N PRO A 105 3.35 -11.42 -0.47
CA PRO A 105 2.99 -10.02 -0.34
C PRO A 105 3.59 -9.17 -1.45
N ALA A 106 2.86 -8.13 -1.83
CA ALA A 106 3.28 -7.22 -2.87
C ALA A 106 3.05 -5.78 -2.46
N LYS A 107 4.06 -4.93 -2.67
CA LYS A 107 3.92 -3.47 -2.58
C LYS A 107 3.23 -2.95 -3.85
N PRO A 108 2.57 -1.78 -3.79
CA PRO A 108 2.04 -1.13 -4.99
C PRO A 108 3.15 -0.89 -6.02
N ALA A 109 2.78 -0.87 -7.30
CA ALA A 109 3.70 -0.46 -8.36
C ALA A 109 4.03 1.03 -8.24
N THR A 110 5.24 1.40 -8.65
CA THR A 110 5.66 2.80 -8.75
C THR A 110 5.81 3.22 -10.21
N ALA A 111 5.53 4.49 -10.52
CA ALA A 111 5.70 5.02 -11.87
C ALA A 111 7.18 5.26 -12.20
N LEU A 112 7.94 5.78 -11.23
CA LEU A 112 9.40 5.84 -11.30
C LEU A 112 9.98 4.55 -10.73
N ASN A 113 10.86 3.90 -11.50
CA ASN A 113 11.66 2.79 -11.01
C ASN A 113 12.65 3.35 -9.97
N THR A 114 12.28 3.28 -8.69
CA THR A 114 13.30 3.30 -7.64
C THR A 114 13.87 1.90 -7.58
N SER A 115 15.18 1.77 -7.79
CA SER A 115 15.93 0.51 -7.74
C SER A 115 15.88 -0.10 -6.34
N ALA A 116 14.72 -0.58 -5.87
CA ALA A 116 14.54 -1.14 -4.53
C ALA A 116 13.25 -1.95 -4.42
N GLY A 117 13.20 -3.13 -5.03
CA GLY A 117 12.08 -4.04 -4.79
C GLY A 117 12.29 -5.40 -5.41
N ASN A 118 12.90 -6.31 -4.63
CA ASN A 118 13.05 -7.74 -4.89
C ASN A 118 11.70 -8.41 -5.27
N GLY A 119 11.34 -8.33 -6.54
CA GLY A 119 10.37 -9.18 -7.19
C GLY A 119 11.05 -9.82 -8.37
N THR A 120 11.32 -11.12 -8.29
CA THR A 120 12.04 -11.94 -9.27
C THR A 120 11.22 -12.14 -10.56
N GLY A 121 10.89 -11.06 -11.23
CA GLY A 121 10.55 -11.02 -12.65
C GLY A 121 11.60 -10.15 -13.31
N ILE A 122 12.27 -10.69 -14.34
CA ILE A 122 13.20 -9.93 -15.17
C ILE A 122 12.41 -8.78 -15.80
N ILE A 123 12.46 -7.60 -15.19
CA ILE A 123 12.05 -6.36 -15.84
C ILE A 123 13.34 -5.81 -16.44
N SER A 124 13.49 -6.03 -17.74
CA SER A 124 14.53 -5.40 -18.54
C SER A 124 14.54 -3.91 -18.23
N GLN A 125 15.72 -3.37 -17.91
CA GLN A 125 15.96 -1.93 -17.75
C GLN A 125 15.53 -1.11 -18.98
N ASN A 126 15.27 -1.77 -20.12
CA ASN A 126 14.81 -1.19 -21.38
C ASN A 126 13.32 -1.40 -21.70
N SER A 127 12.54 -2.07 -20.85
CA SER A 127 11.09 -2.20 -21.07
C SER A 127 10.34 -1.24 -20.17
N ALA A 128 9.59 -0.32 -20.77
CA ALA A 128 8.75 0.61 -20.02
C ALA A 128 7.79 -0.16 -19.11
N SER A 129 7.70 0.25 -17.84
CA SER A 129 6.73 -0.30 -16.90
C SER A 129 5.32 -0.17 -17.47
N ALA A 130 4.48 -1.20 -17.30
CA ALA A 130 3.07 -1.14 -17.70
C ALA A 130 2.33 0.06 -17.09
N VAL A 131 2.78 0.54 -15.92
CA VAL A 131 2.31 1.79 -15.30
C VAL A 131 2.57 3.00 -16.21
N VAL A 132 3.80 3.16 -16.69
CA VAL A 132 4.19 4.29 -17.55
C VAL A 132 3.45 4.20 -18.89
N VAL A 133 3.38 3.02 -19.50
CA VAL A 133 2.65 2.83 -20.76
C VAL A 133 1.16 3.18 -20.60
N ALA A 134 0.52 2.76 -19.51
CA ALA A 134 -0.89 3.08 -19.25
C ALA A 134 -1.12 4.60 -19.11
N ILE A 135 -0.22 5.30 -18.41
CA ILE A 135 -0.29 6.76 -18.25
C ILE A 135 -0.18 7.45 -19.62
N PHE A 136 0.78 7.06 -20.46
CA PHE A 136 0.92 7.62 -21.82
C PHE A 136 -0.26 7.30 -22.74
N LYS A 137 -1.02 6.24 -22.45
CA LYS A 137 -2.29 5.93 -23.12
C LYS A 137 -3.46 6.79 -22.62
N GLY A 138 -3.28 7.58 -21.56
CA GLY A 138 -4.32 8.42 -20.96
C GLY A 138 -5.05 7.74 -19.80
N TYR A 139 -4.53 6.66 -19.23
CA TYR A 139 -5.18 6.00 -18.10
C TYR A 139 -4.75 6.65 -16.79
N ILE A 140 -5.67 6.67 -15.82
CA ILE A 140 -5.32 6.82 -14.42
C ILE A 140 -4.79 5.47 -13.96
N VAL A 141 -3.68 5.44 -13.22
CA VAL A 141 -3.16 4.18 -12.67
C VAL A 141 -3.36 4.17 -11.17
N ALA A 142 -4.03 3.16 -10.66
CA ALA A 142 -4.17 2.92 -9.22
C ALA A 142 -3.62 1.53 -8.91
N SER A 143 -2.44 1.44 -8.28
CA SER A 143 -1.83 0.17 -7.91
C SER A 143 -1.90 -0.06 -6.42
N ALA A 144 -2.55 -1.14 -6.01
CA ALA A 144 -2.63 -1.52 -4.60
C ALA A 144 -1.56 -2.54 -4.22
N GLY A 145 -0.99 -2.36 -3.03
CA GLY A 145 -0.33 -3.44 -2.33
C GLY A 145 -1.33 -4.41 -1.73
N ALA A 146 -0.87 -5.61 -1.42
CA ALA A 146 -1.67 -6.64 -0.77
C ALA A 146 -0.81 -7.53 0.12
N ARG A 147 -1.39 -8.01 1.21
CA ARG A 147 -0.80 -9.05 2.05
C ARG A 147 -0.73 -10.37 1.27
N GLY A 148 0.17 -11.25 1.69
CA GLY A 148 0.36 -12.58 1.14
C GLY A 148 0.90 -13.58 2.16
N ARG A 149 1.17 -14.80 1.69
CA ARG A 149 1.33 -16.01 2.53
C ARG A 149 2.46 -15.97 3.56
N THR A 150 3.36 -14.98 3.49
CA THR A 150 4.50 -14.82 4.39
C THR A 150 4.39 -13.64 5.36
N ASN A 151 3.38 -12.76 5.25
CA ASN A 151 3.20 -11.69 6.23
C ASN A 151 2.93 -12.25 7.61
N LYS A 152 3.62 -11.70 8.61
CA LYS A 152 3.42 -11.96 10.03
C LYS A 152 3.35 -10.63 10.77
N ASN A 153 2.58 -10.57 11.85
CA ASN A 153 2.63 -9.44 12.78
C ASN A 153 3.85 -9.56 13.71
N GLN A 154 4.00 -8.60 14.63
CA GLN A 154 5.12 -8.54 15.58
C GLN A 154 5.21 -9.76 16.51
N VAL A 155 4.09 -10.44 16.77
CA VAL A 155 4.06 -11.67 17.59
C VAL A 155 4.21 -12.95 16.76
N GLY A 156 4.52 -12.84 15.47
CA GLY A 156 4.79 -13.97 14.58
C GLY A 156 3.54 -14.67 14.00
N LEU A 157 2.34 -14.17 14.29
CA LEU A 157 1.09 -14.70 13.73
C LEU A 157 0.93 -14.27 12.27
N TYR A 158 0.53 -15.21 11.41
CA TYR A 158 0.32 -14.93 10.00
C TYR A 158 -0.88 -14.01 9.77
N THR A 159 -0.69 -12.94 9.00
CA THR A 159 -1.73 -11.93 8.70
C THR A 159 -2.14 -11.90 7.23
N GLY A 160 -1.45 -12.67 6.37
CA GLY A 160 -1.64 -12.65 4.92
C GLY A 160 -2.00 -13.99 4.27
N LYS A 161 -2.34 -15.03 5.06
CA LYS A 161 -2.91 -16.27 4.52
C LYS A 161 -4.26 -16.00 3.85
N SER A 162 -4.72 -16.94 3.04
CA SER A 162 -6.04 -16.85 2.40
C SER A 162 -7.14 -16.55 3.44
N PRO A 163 -8.07 -15.61 3.19
CA PRO A 163 -8.30 -14.87 1.93
C PRO A 163 -7.70 -13.44 1.90
N ALA A 164 -6.67 -13.13 2.69
CA ALA A 164 -6.20 -11.77 2.91
C ALA A 164 -5.89 -10.98 1.63
N ALA A 165 -5.18 -11.58 0.66
CA ALA A 165 -4.80 -10.91 -0.58
C ALA A 165 -6.01 -10.39 -1.38
N ILE A 166 -7.04 -11.22 -1.55
CA ILE A 166 -8.23 -10.82 -2.31
C ILE A 166 -9.11 -9.84 -1.51
N VAL A 167 -9.12 -9.95 -0.18
CA VAL A 167 -9.79 -8.95 0.68
C VAL A 167 -9.13 -7.59 0.53
N ASP A 168 -7.80 -7.53 0.56
CA ASP A 168 -7.02 -6.31 0.38
C ASP A 168 -7.27 -5.66 -0.99
N LEU A 169 -7.22 -6.44 -2.08
CA LEU A 169 -7.48 -5.92 -3.43
C LEU A 169 -8.92 -5.41 -3.59
N LYS A 170 -9.91 -6.10 -3.00
CA LYS A 170 -11.30 -5.62 -2.98
C LYS A 170 -11.47 -4.35 -2.14
N ALA A 171 -10.78 -4.25 -1.01
CA ALA A 171 -10.81 -3.06 -0.16
C ALA A 171 -10.23 -1.85 -0.91
N ALA A 172 -9.11 -2.01 -1.61
CA ALA A 172 -8.54 -0.97 -2.46
C ALA A 172 -9.48 -0.55 -3.60
N ILE A 173 -10.19 -1.49 -4.25
CA ILE A 173 -11.23 -1.15 -5.22
C ILE A 173 -12.37 -0.35 -4.58
N ARG A 174 -12.81 -0.73 -3.36
CA ARG A 174 -13.85 0.00 -2.63
C ARG A 174 -13.41 1.41 -2.26
N TYR A 175 -12.13 1.63 -1.95
CA TYR A 175 -11.59 2.96 -1.70
C TYR A 175 -11.68 3.88 -2.94
N LEU A 176 -11.58 3.32 -4.14
CA LEU A 176 -11.63 4.09 -5.40
C LEU A 176 -13.07 4.45 -5.84
N LYS A 177 -14.11 3.88 -5.23
CA LYS A 177 -15.52 4.06 -5.65
C LYS A 177 -16.28 4.93 -4.67
#